data_AF-A0A934SDT4-F1
#
_entry.id   AF-A0A934SDT4-F1
#
_cell.length_a   1.000
_cell.length_b   1.000
_cell.length_c   1.000
_cell.angle_alpha   90.00
_cell.angle_beta   90.00
_cell.angle_gamma   90.00
#
_symmetry.space_group_name_H-M   'P 1'
#
loop_
_entity.id
_entity.type
_entity.pdbx_description
1 polymer ?
#
loop_
_entity_poly.entity_id
_entity_poly.type
_entity_poly.pdbx_seq_one_letter_code
_entity_poly.pdbx_strand_id
1 'polypeptide(L)'
;MKTVIWLIAALSTFILTACGQEGATAPEKTMTLTGYPVYKFVNLSGIDQKALKANEKKAREALGENYDGYVKYHEAMVAAGFDQHEALRVMGRDAKEIEIYIPNADYKKLWEVNPRDLRKQGKSHLVTIEYEAIVVGEQIVNRATSFKAELVDHEPTIRK
;
A
#
# COMPACT_ATOMS: atom_id res chain seq x y z
N MET A 1 -43.37 11.05 -46.59
CA MET A 1 -43.44 9.91 -45.66
C MET A 1 -42.04 9.58 -45.16
N LYS A 2 -41.76 9.90 -43.89
CA LYS A 2 -40.87 9.21 -42.93
C LYS A 2 -40.84 10.07 -41.66
N THR A 3 -41.74 9.73 -40.74
CA THR A 3 -41.84 10.19 -39.35
C THR A 3 -40.78 9.51 -38.49
N VAL A 4 -40.02 10.26 -37.67
CA VAL A 4 -39.42 9.78 -36.40
C VAL A 4 -39.23 11.02 -35.50
N ILE A 5 -40.20 11.31 -34.62
CA ILE A 5 -40.23 11.08 -33.16
C ILE A 5 -39.29 12.02 -32.37
N TRP A 6 -39.93 12.98 -31.69
CA TRP A 6 -39.40 13.73 -30.56
C TRP A 6 -39.33 12.83 -29.31
N LEU A 7 -38.28 12.96 -28.50
CA LEU A 7 -38.34 12.61 -27.09
C LEU A 7 -37.66 13.71 -26.26
N ILE A 8 -38.48 14.43 -25.49
CA ILE A 8 -38.09 15.26 -24.34
C ILE A 8 -38.32 14.40 -23.10
N ALA A 9 -37.35 14.43 -22.17
CA ALA A 9 -37.40 14.06 -20.73
C ALA A 9 -36.08 13.34 -20.38
N ALA A 10 -35.42 13.52 -19.24
CA ALA A 10 -35.83 14.14 -18.00
C ALA A 10 -34.61 14.71 -17.27
N LEU A 11 -34.89 15.78 -16.53
CA LEU A 11 -34.21 16.23 -15.34
C LEU A 11 -33.98 15.04 -14.39
N SER A 12 -32.73 14.75 -14.02
CA SER A 12 -32.42 13.95 -12.84
C SER A 12 -31.25 14.59 -12.12
N THR A 13 -31.59 15.56 -11.28
CA THR A 13 -30.86 15.92 -10.08
C THR A 13 -30.54 14.67 -9.28
N PHE A 14 -29.27 14.27 -9.25
CA PHE A 14 -28.76 13.42 -8.17
C PHE A 14 -28.30 14.33 -7.04
N ILE A 15 -29.19 14.58 -6.09
CA ILE A 15 -28.80 14.87 -4.72
C ILE A 15 -28.52 13.49 -4.10
N LEU A 16 -27.26 13.16 -3.90
CA LEU A 16 -26.85 12.13 -2.95
C LEU A 16 -26.23 12.85 -1.75
N THR A 17 -27.11 13.35 -0.87
CA THR A 17 -26.79 13.43 0.55
C THR A 17 -26.74 12.01 1.07
N ALA A 18 -25.53 11.45 1.15
CA ALA A 18 -25.23 10.30 2.00
C ALA A 18 -24.48 10.84 3.22
N CYS A 19 -25.24 11.27 4.22
CA CYS A 19 -24.73 11.41 5.58
C CYS A 19 -24.83 10.03 6.24
N GLY A 20 -23.70 9.51 6.70
CA GLY A 20 -23.64 8.39 7.65
C GLY A 20 -23.23 7.04 7.08
N GLN A 21 -21.92 6.82 6.94
CA GLN A 21 -21.25 5.61 7.43
C GLN A 21 -19.74 5.86 7.48
N GLU A 22 -19.21 6.10 8.68
CA GLU A 22 -17.81 5.83 9.00
C GLU A 22 -17.61 4.33 8.87
N GLY A 23 -17.03 3.92 7.74
CA GLY A 23 -16.76 2.53 7.42
C GLY A 23 -16.12 2.50 6.06
N ALA A 24 -14.92 1.92 5.98
CA ALA A 24 -14.09 1.87 4.79
C ALA A 24 -14.92 1.64 3.51
N THR A 25 -14.78 2.54 2.54
CA THR A 25 -15.39 2.41 1.22
C THR A 25 -14.90 1.12 0.57
N ALA A 26 -15.80 0.41 -0.13
CA ALA A 26 -15.51 -0.86 -0.80
C ALA A 26 -14.21 -0.80 -1.63
N PRO A 27 -13.39 -1.88 -1.64
CA PRO A 27 -12.12 -1.86 -2.35
C PRO A 27 -12.32 -1.55 -3.83
N GLU A 28 -11.63 -0.53 -4.33
CA GLU A 28 -11.55 -0.31 -5.76
C GLU A 28 -10.73 -1.44 -6.37
N LYS A 29 -11.33 -2.13 -7.35
CA LYS A 29 -10.73 -3.02 -8.36
C LYS A 29 -9.33 -3.58 -8.02
N THR A 30 -9.23 -4.88 -7.79
CA THR A 30 -7.94 -5.55 -7.65
C THR A 30 -7.05 -5.32 -8.88
N MET A 31 -5.81 -4.90 -8.63
CA MET A 31 -4.78 -4.64 -9.62
C MET A 31 -3.60 -5.57 -9.40
N THR A 32 -2.89 -5.93 -10.47
CA THR A 32 -1.68 -6.76 -10.39
C THR A 32 -0.46 -5.93 -10.74
N LEU A 33 0.55 -5.97 -9.88
CA LEU A 33 1.85 -5.37 -10.10
C LEU A 33 2.92 -6.45 -10.14
N THR A 34 3.75 -6.43 -11.18
CA THR A 34 4.99 -7.22 -11.23
C THR A 34 6.17 -6.27 -11.31
N GLY A 35 7.14 -6.42 -10.41
CA GLY A 35 8.26 -5.51 -10.31
C GLY A 35 9.31 -5.94 -9.29
N TYR A 36 10.33 -5.10 -9.11
CA TYR A 36 11.38 -5.33 -8.13
C TYR A 36 11.08 -4.58 -6.84
N PRO A 37 11.18 -5.22 -5.65
CA PRO A 37 11.04 -4.54 -4.39
C PRO A 37 12.26 -3.64 -4.14
N VAL A 38 11.99 -2.44 -3.64
CA VAL A 38 12.97 -1.45 -3.21
C VAL A 38 12.98 -1.43 -1.68
N TYR A 39 14.12 -1.79 -1.10
CA TYR A 39 14.30 -1.81 0.35
C TYR A 39 14.57 -0.39 0.86
N LYS A 40 13.58 0.24 1.51
CA LYS A 40 13.79 1.52 2.22
C LYS A 40 13.93 1.27 3.71
N PHE A 41 15.16 1.36 4.20
CA PHE A 41 15.49 1.17 5.61
C PHE A 41 15.16 2.42 6.42
N VAL A 42 13.92 2.54 6.92
CA VAL A 42 13.63 3.20 8.20
C VAL A 42 12.40 2.50 8.77
N ASN A 43 12.56 1.82 9.90
CA ASN A 43 11.60 0.92 10.54
C ASN A 43 10.47 1.71 11.25
N LEU A 44 9.77 2.58 10.51
CA LEU A 44 8.64 3.39 11.00
C LEU A 44 7.43 3.36 10.05
N SER A 45 7.51 2.62 8.94
CA SER A 45 6.43 2.54 7.94
C SER A 45 5.53 1.32 8.11
N GLY A 46 5.84 0.42 9.06
CA GLY A 46 5.00 -0.72 9.42
C GLY A 46 3.85 -0.33 10.34
N ILE A 47 2.70 -0.97 10.13
CA ILE A 47 1.52 -0.86 10.99
C ILE A 47 1.50 -2.09 11.90
N ASP A 48 1.97 -1.92 13.13
CA ASP A 48 1.93 -2.93 14.18
C ASP A 48 1.59 -2.25 15.51
N GLN A 49 0.35 -2.46 15.95
CA GLN A 49 -0.16 -1.81 17.15
C GLN A 49 0.61 -2.22 18.41
N LYS A 50 1.08 -3.47 18.46
CA LYS A 50 1.85 -4.00 19.60
C LYS A 50 3.25 -3.38 19.63
N ALA A 51 3.90 -3.27 18.48
CA ALA A 51 5.21 -2.65 18.35
C ALA A 51 5.15 -1.14 18.67
N LEU A 52 4.10 -0.44 18.25
CA LEU A 52 3.88 0.96 18.60
C LEU A 52 3.78 1.14 20.12
N LYS A 53 2.89 0.39 20.78
CA LYS A 53 2.72 0.45 22.25
C LYS A 53 4.02 0.12 23.00
N ALA A 54 4.74 -0.92 22.55
CA ALA A 54 6.00 -1.33 23.18
C ALA A 54 7.11 -0.27 23.04
N ASN A 55 7.07 0.57 22.00
CA ASN A 55 8.08 1.58 21.71
C ASN A 55 7.58 3.02 21.87
N GLU A 56 6.42 3.23 22.50
CA GLU A 56 5.75 4.52 22.61
C GLU A 56 6.69 5.64 23.07
N LYS A 57 7.46 5.42 24.13
CA LYS A 57 8.43 6.42 24.63
C LYS A 57 9.42 6.86 23.53
N LYS A 58 10.01 5.89 22.82
CA LYS A 58 10.98 6.17 21.74
C LYS A 58 10.29 6.83 20.54
N ALA A 59 9.08 6.41 20.20
CA ALA A 59 8.30 7.00 19.13
C ALA A 59 7.96 8.47 19.44
N ARG A 60 7.58 8.77 20.69
CA ARG A 60 7.29 10.13 21.15
C ARG A 60 8.54 11.03 21.15
N GLU A 61 9.68 10.50 21.59
CA GLU A 61 10.97 11.20 21.52
C GLU A 61 11.40 11.48 20.08
N ALA A 62 11.18 10.53 19.15
CA ALA A 62 11.57 10.67 17.74
C ALA A 62 10.63 11.57 16.93
N LEU A 63 9.32 11.50 17.18
CA LEU A 63 8.30 12.23 16.41
C LEU A 63 7.95 13.59 17.01
N GLY A 64 8.20 13.79 18.31
CA GLY A 64 7.90 15.05 19.01
C GLY A 64 6.44 15.45 18.84
N GLU A 65 6.21 16.65 18.32
CA GLU A 65 4.88 17.22 18.07
C GLU A 65 4.05 16.42 17.04
N ASN A 66 4.72 15.65 16.17
CA ASN A 66 4.04 14.84 15.15
C ASN A 66 3.51 13.50 15.70
N TYR A 67 3.81 13.16 16.96
CA TYR A 67 3.43 11.88 17.55
C TYR A 67 1.92 11.65 17.53
N ASP A 68 1.13 12.63 17.97
CA ASP A 68 -0.32 12.46 18.07
C ASP A 68 -0.97 12.28 16.68
N GLY A 69 -0.48 13.01 15.68
CA GLY A 69 -0.89 12.84 14.28
C GLY A 69 -0.51 11.47 13.71
N TYR A 70 0.69 10.99 14.02
CA TYR A 70 1.14 9.65 13.65
C TYR A 70 0.29 8.56 14.31
N VAL A 71 -0.01 8.67 15.61
CA VAL A 71 -0.85 7.70 16.33
C VAL A 71 -2.25 7.67 15.71
N LYS A 72 -2.86 8.83 15.44
CA LYS A 72 -4.18 8.91 14.80
C LYS A 72 -4.19 8.23 13.43
N TYR A 73 -3.18 8.47 12.60
CA TYR A 73 -3.05 7.78 11.31
C TYR A 73 -2.86 6.27 11.49
N HIS A 74 -2.00 5.86 12.42
CA HIS A 74 -1.72 4.45 12.71
C HIS A 74 -2.98 3.72 13.20
N GLU A 75 -3.77 4.32 14.07
CA GLU A 75 -5.05 3.77 14.53
C GLU A 75 -6.07 3.64 13.41
N ALA A 76 -6.13 4.63 12.49
CA ALA A 76 -6.98 4.53 11.30
C ALA A 76 -6.57 3.37 10.38
N MET A 77 -5.26 3.17 10.19
CA MET A 77 -4.73 2.03 9.43
C MET A 77 -5.05 0.69 10.11
N VAL A 78 -4.90 0.60 11.44
CA VAL A 78 -5.29 -0.60 12.20
C VAL A 78 -6.79 -0.88 12.06
N ALA A 79 -7.65 0.14 12.18
CA ALA A 79 -9.08 0.00 12.01
C ALA A 79 -9.49 -0.44 10.58
N ALA A 80 -8.70 -0.05 9.57
CA ALA A 80 -8.86 -0.50 8.19
C ALA A 80 -8.28 -1.90 7.91
N GLY A 81 -7.76 -2.59 8.93
CA GLY A 81 -7.28 -3.97 8.84
C GLY A 81 -5.81 -4.11 8.40
N PHE A 82 -5.00 -3.07 8.56
CA PHE A 82 -3.56 -3.10 8.25
C PHE A 82 -2.69 -3.49 9.45
N ASP A 83 -3.26 -3.90 10.59
CA ASP A 83 -2.42 -4.40 11.69
C ASP A 83 -1.55 -5.57 11.23
N GLN A 84 -0.29 -5.60 11.67
CA GLN A 84 0.74 -6.51 11.21
C GLN A 84 1.04 -6.43 9.70
N HIS A 85 1.11 -5.22 9.14
CA HIS A 85 1.55 -4.99 7.76
C HIS A 85 2.81 -4.11 7.69
N GLU A 86 3.69 -4.41 6.74
CA GLU A 86 4.84 -3.58 6.39
C GLU A 86 4.62 -2.89 5.04
N ALA A 87 5.06 -1.64 4.93
CA ALA A 87 5.07 -0.93 3.66
C ALA A 87 6.20 -1.47 2.76
N LEU A 88 5.84 -2.07 1.63
CA LEU A 88 6.77 -2.47 0.59
C LEU A 88 6.70 -1.51 -0.58
N ARG A 89 7.83 -0.88 -0.94
CA ARG A 89 7.94 -0.10 -2.17
C ARG A 89 8.37 -1.01 -3.31
N VAL A 90 7.63 -0.99 -4.41
CA VAL A 90 7.91 -1.80 -5.58
C VAL A 90 8.09 -0.89 -6.79
N MET A 91 9.14 -1.14 -7.57
CA MET A 91 9.38 -0.50 -8.85
C MET A 91 8.70 -1.33 -9.94
N GLY A 92 7.61 -0.79 -10.49
CA GLY A 92 6.89 -1.39 -11.61
C GLY A 92 7.71 -1.40 -12.91
N ARG A 93 7.23 -2.14 -13.91
CA ARG A 93 7.87 -2.22 -15.24
C ARG A 93 7.97 -0.88 -15.95
N ASP A 94 7.06 0.04 -15.68
CA ASP A 94 7.06 1.42 -16.20
C ASP A 94 7.98 2.36 -15.38
N ALA A 95 8.82 1.79 -14.51
CA ALA A 95 9.72 2.48 -13.60
C ALA A 95 9.01 3.41 -12.59
N LYS A 96 7.70 3.25 -12.38
CA LYS A 96 6.99 3.94 -11.30
C LYS A 96 7.12 3.18 -9.99
N GLU A 97 7.37 3.92 -8.92
CA GLU A 97 7.35 3.38 -7.57
C GLU A 97 5.92 3.42 -7.02
N ILE A 98 5.51 2.32 -6.40
CA ILE A 98 4.25 2.21 -5.67
C ILE A 98 4.53 1.61 -4.30
N GLU A 99 3.89 2.17 -3.28
CA GLU A 99 3.94 1.66 -1.91
C GLU A 99 2.71 0.79 -1.67
N ILE A 100 2.93 -0.46 -1.27
CA ILE A 100 1.90 -1.45 -0.99
C ILE A 100 2.16 -2.03 0.40
N TYR A 101 1.16 -1.97 1.26
CA TYR A 101 1.21 -2.64 2.56
C TYR A 101 0.99 -4.13 2.37
N ILE A 102 1.97 -4.92 2.79
CA ILE A 102 1.96 -6.37 2.72
C ILE A 102 1.97 -6.97 4.13
N PRO A 103 1.31 -8.11 4.38
CA PRO A 103 1.37 -8.76 5.69
C PRO A 103 2.81 -9.02 6.14
N ASN A 104 3.10 -8.82 7.43
CA ASN A 104 4.44 -9.01 8.01
C ASN A 104 5.03 -10.40 7.69
N ALA A 105 4.19 -11.43 7.63
CA ALA A 105 4.59 -12.78 7.30
C ALA A 105 5.14 -12.90 5.87
N ASP A 106 4.53 -12.20 4.91
CA ASP A 106 4.98 -12.17 3.52
C ASP A 106 6.19 -11.27 3.35
N TYR A 107 6.21 -10.11 4.04
CA TYR A 107 7.36 -9.22 4.04
C TYR A 107 8.62 -9.95 4.49
N LYS A 108 8.55 -10.73 5.57
CA LYS A 108 9.68 -11.51 6.10
C LYS A 108 10.30 -12.48 5.11
N LYS A 109 9.53 -13.02 4.15
CA LYS A 109 10.05 -13.92 3.10
C LYS A 109 11.12 -13.22 2.24
N LEU A 110 11.01 -11.90 2.04
CA LEU A 110 12.02 -11.11 1.32
C LEU A 110 13.36 -10.98 2.08
N TRP A 111 13.37 -11.29 3.37
CA TRP A 111 14.52 -11.12 4.26
C TRP A 111 15.15 -12.43 4.68
N GLU A 112 14.63 -13.58 4.20
CA GLU A 112 15.31 -14.87 4.34
C GLU A 112 16.73 -14.81 3.74
N VAL A 113 16.93 -13.95 2.74
CA VAL A 113 18.25 -13.61 2.20
C VAL A 113 18.55 -12.15 2.48
N ASN A 114 19.72 -11.88 3.07
CA ASN A 114 20.16 -10.53 3.37
C ASN A 114 20.27 -9.69 2.07
N PRO A 115 19.64 -8.51 1.97
CA PRO A 115 19.71 -7.68 0.77
C PRO A 115 21.12 -7.26 0.36
N ARG A 116 22.05 -7.16 1.32
CA ARG A 116 23.47 -6.90 1.01
C ARG A 116 24.09 -8.06 0.22
N ASP A 117 23.71 -9.28 0.55
CA ASP A 117 24.22 -10.48 -0.13
C ASP A 117 23.56 -10.65 -1.49
N LEU A 118 22.26 -10.38 -1.61
CA LEU A 118 21.57 -10.31 -2.90
C LEU A 118 22.26 -9.32 -3.85
N ARG A 119 22.58 -8.12 -3.35
CA ARG A 119 23.31 -7.11 -4.14
C ARG A 119 24.68 -7.62 -4.61
N LYS A 120 25.45 -8.27 -3.74
CA LYS A 120 26.76 -8.85 -4.09
C LYS A 120 26.65 -9.97 -5.12
N GLN A 121 25.56 -10.75 -5.07
CA GLN A 121 25.30 -11.86 -5.97
C GLN A 121 24.70 -11.42 -7.31
N GLY A 122 24.42 -10.13 -7.51
CA GLY A 122 23.69 -9.69 -8.70
C GLY A 122 22.25 -10.19 -8.70
N LYS A 123 21.64 -10.41 -7.54
CA LYS A 123 20.27 -10.92 -7.40
C LYS A 123 19.34 -9.89 -6.78
N SER A 124 18.05 -10.07 -7.04
CA SER A 124 16.97 -9.32 -6.40
C SER A 124 15.75 -10.21 -6.29
N HIS A 125 14.78 -9.82 -5.47
CA HIS A 125 13.48 -10.46 -5.54
C HIS A 125 12.71 -9.86 -6.72
N LEU A 126 12.07 -10.67 -7.54
CA LEU A 126 10.99 -10.24 -8.42
C LEU A 126 9.69 -10.55 -7.68
N VAL A 127 8.88 -9.52 -7.44
CA VAL A 127 7.59 -9.68 -6.76
C VAL A 127 6.45 -9.56 -7.74
N THR A 128 5.43 -10.40 -7.54
CA THR A 128 4.10 -10.23 -8.14
C THR A 128 3.11 -10.06 -7.02
N ILE A 129 2.40 -8.94 -7.04
CA ILE A 129 1.50 -8.52 -5.98
C ILE A 129 0.14 -8.24 -6.61
N GLU A 130 -0.90 -8.91 -6.11
CA GLU A 130 -2.26 -8.44 -6.32
C GLU A 130 -2.60 -7.53 -5.14
N TYR A 131 -3.16 -6.38 -5.44
CA TYR A 131 -3.48 -5.39 -4.42
C TYR A 131 -4.80 -4.69 -4.73
N GLU A 132 -5.39 -4.12 -3.70
CA GLU A 132 -6.57 -3.28 -3.78
C GLU A 132 -6.26 -1.89 -3.20
N ALA A 133 -6.93 -0.87 -3.73
CA ALA A 133 -6.85 0.48 -3.19
C ALA A 133 -7.93 0.64 -2.11
N ILE A 134 -7.52 1.12 -0.93
CA ILE A 134 -8.38 1.33 0.23
C ILE A 134 -8.25 2.79 0.65
N VAL A 135 -9.38 3.41 0.94
CA VAL A 135 -9.41 4.77 1.51
C VAL A 135 -9.32 4.68 3.02
N VAL A 136 -8.29 5.30 3.61
CA VAL A 136 -8.09 5.41 5.06
C VAL A 136 -8.02 6.89 5.42
N GLY A 137 -9.09 7.39 6.03
CA GLY A 137 -9.28 8.84 6.21
C GLY A 137 -9.35 9.55 4.86
N GLU A 138 -8.40 10.45 4.61
CA GLU A 138 -8.27 11.19 3.33
C GLU A 138 -7.22 10.58 2.39
N GLN A 139 -6.58 9.48 2.77
CA GLN A 139 -5.48 8.87 2.01
C GLN A 139 -5.94 7.61 1.27
N ILE A 140 -5.40 7.40 0.06
CA ILE A 140 -5.52 6.13 -0.66
C ILE A 140 -4.27 5.32 -0.36
N VAL A 141 -4.46 4.12 0.20
CA VAL A 141 -3.40 3.17 0.53
C VAL A 141 -3.63 1.86 -0.23
N ASN A 142 -2.54 1.21 -0.65
CA ASN A 142 -2.63 -0.06 -1.36
C ASN A 142 -2.41 -1.22 -0.39
N ARG A 143 -3.36 -2.16 -0.33
CA ARG A 143 -3.24 -3.39 0.47
C ARG A 143 -3.00 -4.57 -0.45
N ALA A 144 -1.99 -5.37 -0.18
CA ALA A 144 -1.82 -6.62 -0.90
C ALA A 144 -2.89 -7.63 -0.49
N THR A 145 -3.52 -8.22 -1.50
CA THR A 145 -4.45 -9.35 -1.38
C THR A 145 -3.77 -10.67 -1.74
N SER A 146 -2.67 -10.61 -2.48
CA SER A 146 -1.79 -11.74 -2.79
C SER A 146 -0.35 -11.28 -2.95
N PHE A 147 0.61 -12.13 -2.55
CA PHE A 147 2.04 -11.84 -2.65
C PHE A 147 2.83 -13.08 -3.08
N LYS A 148 3.64 -12.92 -4.13
CA LYS A 148 4.61 -13.90 -4.58
C LYS A 148 5.96 -13.23 -4.77
N ALA A 149 7.02 -13.85 -4.26
CA ALA A 149 8.40 -13.40 -4.45
C ALA A 149 9.24 -14.54 -5.01
N GLU A 150 10.09 -14.22 -5.99
CA GLU A 150 11.04 -15.15 -6.59
C GLU A 150 12.41 -14.50 -6.61
N LEU A 151 13.48 -15.26 -6.33
CA LEU A 151 14.84 -14.76 -6.51
C LEU A 151 15.20 -14.83 -7.98
N VAL A 152 15.58 -13.69 -8.55
CA VAL A 152 16.02 -13.58 -9.94
C VAL A 152 17.39 -12.92 -9.99
N ASP A 153 18.17 -13.29 -11.00
CA ASP A 153 19.36 -12.53 -11.38
C ASP A 153 18.89 -11.18 -11.97
N HIS A 154 19.48 -10.08 -11.54
CA HIS A 154 19.28 -8.78 -12.18
C HIS A 154 20.57 -8.42 -12.90
N GLU A 155 20.49 -8.16 -14.21
CA GLU A 155 21.52 -7.30 -14.81
C GLU A 155 21.43 -5.96 -14.08
N PRO A 156 22.51 -5.47 -13.46
CA PRO A 156 22.44 -4.23 -12.72
C PRO A 156 22.00 -3.14 -13.69
N THR A 157 20.81 -2.59 -13.47
CA THR A 157 20.36 -1.37 -14.13
C THR A 157 21.18 -0.23 -13.53
N ILE A 158 22.46 -0.16 -13.91
CA ILE A 158 23.32 0.96 -13.60
C ILE A 158 22.73 2.12 -14.40
N ARG A 159 21.96 2.98 -13.72
CA ARG A 159 21.70 4.33 -14.25
C ARG A 159 23.07 4.98 -14.42
N LYS A 160 23.49 5.15 -15.68
CA LYS A 160 24.61 6.03 -16.03
C LYS A 160 24.24 7.46 -15.70
#